data_AF-A0A913WR27-F1
#
_entry.id   AF-A0A913WR27-F1
#
_cell.length_a   1.000
_cell.length_b   1.000
_cell.length_c   1.000
_cell.angle_alpha   90.00
_cell.angle_beta   90.00
_cell.angle_gamma   90.00
#
_symmetry.space_group_name_H-M   'P 1'
#
loop_
_entity.id
_entity.type
_entity.pdbx_description
1 polymer ?
#
loop_
_entity_poly.entity_id
_entity_poly.type
_entity_poly.pdbx_seq_one_letter_code
_entity_poly.pdbx_strand_id
1 'polypeptide(L)'
;MFKRWRKKEAEPERPAESSNASEASGFICPMCMVSFDSPDALQIHFVMAHAESETKRTPETKDFVCPMCSKTFGTSNELQSHFDKEHDTDHGIVASTEAPLQASAAVDITQQNDSTKIWNEEQGSLISFDDNGPVARKESEVSLLSTSIKEIEEKTQEVLNLQQELNDVNASLKEEKWYSAALKEEVDKITKEKNEFQQKCKEHEKEKQELEENFNKKLMEEKEKNVKSMAEFAQLKVELAKSVESHTGTQSEQKDLAIRSSQLAAENAGLKAKLDEETSNKSLLQDELGRLKEQLEDRNKLNESLESQLAQRPSGSEITALHSKISNLQQEIAGLKEEKESQQRQWQEKYNGSLQQLNDLQIKVKELEVEKASKTEQIESLQTAISASTESRKQTQTQSQEQQQQIITLQHDLSKSQVSLKEKETFIDYLQKQQEEMQGKLQSELDLKDNVSQQVRNLQNQLEESQRQLGNKNSRVSELEGNLSQAKEDVLRLQTERTDLIAKIEAGEGTETAIAQIKQEKEQLQARLSQAESLAQSQANEYLKKIEEMHQQNNKVEDDLAKSSEKVSRLEALKEETKQQLDDARQKNEQLNVSLREKVSNNCQLSKMA
;
A
#
# COMPACT_ATOMS: atom_id res chain seq x y z
N MET A 1 10.85 89.16 -100.54
CA MET A 1 10.11 88.04 -101.16
C MET A 1 9.28 87.34 -100.08
N PHE A 2 8.28 86.54 -100.51
CA PHE A 2 7.41 85.59 -99.80
C PHE A 2 8.05 84.85 -98.60
N LYS A 3 7.35 84.34 -97.56
CA LYS A 3 5.94 84.36 -97.11
C LYS A 3 5.85 83.86 -95.63
N ARG A 4 4.74 84.13 -94.92
CA ARG A 4 4.03 83.34 -93.84
C ARG A 4 4.83 82.49 -92.82
N TRP A 5 4.45 82.23 -91.56
CA TRP A 5 3.45 82.66 -90.56
C TRP A 5 3.37 81.51 -89.52
N ARG A 6 3.47 81.83 -88.21
CA ARG A 6 2.75 81.20 -87.07
C ARG A 6 2.91 79.70 -86.66
N LYS A 7 3.21 79.57 -85.35
CA LYS A 7 2.48 78.85 -84.26
C LYS A 7 2.90 77.43 -83.77
N LYS A 8 2.89 77.35 -82.43
CA LYS A 8 2.48 76.27 -81.49
C LYS A 8 3.41 75.07 -81.20
N GLU A 9 3.66 74.90 -79.90
CA GLU A 9 3.48 73.69 -79.05
C GLU A 9 3.78 72.29 -79.62
N ALA A 10 4.65 71.54 -78.92
CA ALA A 10 4.42 70.14 -78.49
C ALA A 10 5.57 69.65 -77.56
N GLU A 11 5.22 68.89 -76.50
CA GLU A 11 6.12 67.87 -75.90
C GLU A 11 6.10 66.60 -76.80
N PRO A 12 7.06 65.65 -76.65
CA PRO A 12 6.78 64.51 -75.77
C PRO A 12 7.99 63.83 -75.07
N GLU A 13 7.70 63.22 -73.90
CA GLU A 13 8.18 61.94 -73.31
C GLU A 13 9.66 61.48 -73.49
N ARG A 14 10.50 61.48 -72.42
CA ARG A 14 10.79 60.40 -71.40
C ARG A 14 11.86 59.36 -71.86
N PRO A 15 12.65 58.67 -70.99
CA PRO A 15 12.82 58.77 -69.52
C PRO A 15 14.30 58.82 -69.00
N ALA A 16 14.49 58.75 -67.66
CA ALA A 16 15.76 58.56 -66.90
C ALA A 16 16.75 59.78 -66.86
N GLU A 17 17.52 60.07 -65.79
CA GLU A 17 17.67 59.46 -64.45
C GLU A 17 18.37 60.44 -63.45
N SER A 18 18.16 60.23 -62.13
CA SER A 18 18.83 60.92 -60.99
C SER A 18 18.53 62.44 -60.82
N SER A 19 18.61 63.05 -59.63
CA SER A 19 18.90 62.54 -58.28
C SER A 19 18.32 63.49 -57.21
N ASN A 20 17.56 62.94 -56.25
CA ASN A 20 17.56 63.37 -54.85
C ASN A 20 16.71 62.40 -54.03
N ALA A 21 17.37 61.52 -53.27
CA ALA A 21 16.71 60.73 -52.26
C ALA A 21 16.41 61.63 -51.05
N SER A 22 15.12 61.72 -50.68
CA SER A 22 14.73 62.10 -49.32
C SER A 22 14.14 60.86 -48.68
N GLU A 23 14.77 60.41 -47.61
CA GLU A 23 14.42 59.18 -46.92
C GLU A 23 13.09 59.37 -46.18
N ALA A 24 12.02 58.79 -46.74
CA ALA A 24 10.69 58.78 -46.13
C ALA A 24 10.68 57.87 -44.90
N SER A 25 11.21 58.38 -43.79
CA SER A 25 11.14 57.77 -42.47
C SER A 25 9.74 57.99 -41.87
N GLY A 26 8.78 57.19 -42.32
CA GLY A 26 7.44 57.15 -41.74
C GLY A 26 7.50 56.67 -40.28
N PHE A 27 6.83 57.38 -39.39
CA PHE A 27 6.79 57.07 -37.96
C PHE A 27 5.73 56.00 -37.71
N ILE A 28 6.16 54.77 -37.45
CA ILE A 28 5.25 53.60 -37.30
C ILE A 28 4.89 53.41 -35.82
N CYS A 29 3.61 53.27 -35.52
CA CYS A 29 3.13 52.98 -34.17
C CYS A 29 3.47 51.53 -33.77
N PRO A 30 4.25 51.30 -32.69
CA PRO A 30 4.68 49.95 -32.30
C PRO A 30 3.53 49.05 -31.80
N MET A 31 2.39 49.64 -31.42
CA MET A 31 1.22 48.91 -30.89
C MET A 31 0.30 48.36 -31.99
N CYS A 32 0.24 49.02 -33.16
CA CYS A 32 -0.72 48.68 -34.23
C CYS A 32 -0.13 48.71 -35.65
N MET A 33 1.17 49.00 -35.79
CA MET A 33 1.94 49.03 -37.05
C MET A 33 1.44 50.03 -38.11
N VAL A 34 0.59 51.00 -37.74
CA VAL A 34 0.15 52.08 -38.64
C VAL A 34 1.27 53.12 -38.79
N SER A 35 1.57 53.53 -40.03
CA SER A 35 2.58 54.53 -40.39
C SER A 35 2.00 55.96 -40.42
N PHE A 36 2.74 56.93 -39.88
CA PHE A 36 2.36 58.33 -39.83
C PHE A 36 3.44 59.25 -40.43
N ASP A 37 2.97 60.35 -41.02
CA ASP A 37 3.80 61.27 -41.80
C ASP A 37 4.63 62.25 -40.93
N SER A 38 4.37 62.28 -39.61
CA SER A 38 5.12 63.10 -38.64
C SER A 38 5.14 62.49 -37.23
N PRO A 39 6.12 62.86 -36.38
CA PRO A 39 6.14 62.43 -34.97
C PRO A 39 4.91 62.88 -34.19
N ASP A 40 4.42 64.10 -34.43
CA ASP A 40 3.24 64.65 -33.75
C ASP A 40 1.97 63.87 -34.13
N ALA A 41 1.84 63.46 -35.39
CA ALA A 41 0.72 62.62 -35.82
C ALA A 41 0.76 61.24 -35.15
N LEU A 42 1.95 60.63 -35.02
CA LEU A 42 2.13 59.40 -34.24
C LEU A 42 1.83 59.62 -32.75
N GLN A 43 2.29 60.71 -32.14
CA GLN A 43 2.06 61.03 -30.72
C GLN A 43 0.57 61.21 -30.43
N ILE A 44 -0.14 61.95 -31.29
CA ILE A 44 -1.60 62.14 -31.20
C ILE A 44 -2.32 60.79 -31.38
N HIS A 45 -1.93 59.99 -32.36
CA HIS A 45 -2.49 58.65 -32.55
C HIS A 45 -2.25 57.75 -31.33
N PHE A 46 -1.04 57.73 -30.77
CA PHE A 46 -0.70 56.93 -29.60
C PHE A 46 -1.54 57.35 -28.39
N VAL A 47 -1.75 58.67 -28.19
CA VAL A 47 -2.63 59.16 -27.13
C VAL A 47 -4.11 58.81 -27.40
N MET A 48 -4.62 59.06 -28.62
CA MET A 48 -6.04 58.88 -28.91
C MET A 48 -6.48 57.42 -29.12
N ALA A 49 -5.60 56.54 -29.59
CA ALA A 49 -5.90 55.13 -29.85
C ALA A 49 -5.33 54.17 -28.79
N HIS A 50 -4.35 54.60 -27.98
CA HIS A 50 -3.69 53.75 -26.98
C HIS A 50 -3.58 54.35 -25.56
N ALA A 51 -3.87 55.65 -25.34
CA ALA A 51 -3.88 56.24 -23.98
C ALA A 51 -5.26 56.27 -23.29
N GLU A 52 -6.16 55.34 -23.63
CA GLU A 52 -7.18 54.87 -22.69
C GLU A 52 -6.69 53.58 -21.98
N SER A 53 -5.84 53.73 -20.95
CA SER A 53 -5.48 52.62 -20.08
C SER A 53 -5.21 52.98 -18.60
N GLU A 54 -5.91 53.99 -18.07
CA GLU A 54 -6.16 54.11 -16.61
C GLU A 54 -7.65 53.98 -16.25
N THR A 55 -8.39 53.16 -17.01
CA THR A 55 -9.66 52.61 -16.52
C THR A 55 -9.39 51.49 -15.52
N LYS A 56 -9.99 51.64 -14.33
CA LYS A 56 -10.04 50.65 -13.24
C LYS A 56 -10.19 49.22 -13.75
N ARG A 57 -9.11 48.43 -13.71
CA ARG A 57 -9.20 46.97 -13.79
C ARG A 57 -9.28 46.40 -12.37
N THR A 58 -10.44 45.85 -12.04
CA THR A 58 -10.61 44.94 -10.90
C THR A 58 -9.75 43.69 -11.13
N PRO A 59 -8.91 43.26 -10.18
CA PRO A 59 -7.92 42.21 -10.41
C PRO A 59 -8.49 40.81 -10.15
N GLU A 60 -9.45 40.33 -10.96
CA GLU A 60 -10.06 39.02 -10.71
C GLU A 60 -10.65 38.29 -11.94
N THR A 61 -9.87 38.12 -13.01
CA THR A 61 -9.97 36.95 -13.92
C THR A 61 -8.59 36.61 -14.48
N LYS A 62 -8.14 35.36 -14.30
CA LYS A 62 -7.02 34.80 -15.08
C LYS A 62 -7.64 34.01 -16.22
N ASP A 63 -7.43 34.45 -17.45
CA ASP A 63 -7.89 33.70 -18.63
C ASP A 63 -7.05 32.42 -18.75
N PHE A 64 -7.71 31.26 -18.77
CA PHE A 64 -7.06 29.95 -18.80
C PHE A 64 -6.80 29.56 -20.27
N VAL A 65 -5.52 29.51 -20.67
CA VAL A 65 -5.13 29.23 -22.06
C VAL A 65 -4.75 27.77 -22.24
N CYS A 66 -5.32 27.10 -23.24
CA CYS A 66 -4.94 25.73 -23.59
C CYS A 66 -3.55 25.68 -24.24
N PRO A 67 -2.56 24.97 -23.66
CA PRO A 67 -1.20 24.95 -24.21
C PRO A 67 -1.07 24.21 -25.55
N MET A 68 -2.05 23.35 -25.90
CA MET A 68 -2.02 22.55 -27.13
C MET A 68 -2.64 23.24 -28.35
N CYS A 69 -3.58 24.18 -28.15
CA CYS A 69 -4.26 24.87 -29.25
C CYS A 69 -4.45 26.39 -29.06
N SER A 70 -3.90 26.96 -27.97
CA SER A 70 -3.91 28.40 -27.64
C SER A 70 -5.30 29.06 -27.49
N LYS A 71 -6.37 28.28 -27.36
CA LYS A 71 -7.72 28.80 -27.05
C LYS A 71 -7.79 29.28 -25.60
N THR A 72 -8.43 30.43 -25.38
CA THR A 72 -8.68 31.05 -24.06
C THR A 72 -10.04 30.61 -23.51
N PHE A 73 -10.09 30.31 -22.22
CA PHE A 73 -11.29 29.90 -21.49
C PHE A 73 -11.46 30.75 -20.21
N GLY A 74 -12.70 31.05 -19.85
CA GLY A 74 -13.00 31.91 -18.69
C GLY A 74 -12.75 31.25 -17.35
N THR A 75 -12.74 29.91 -17.30
CA THR A 75 -12.55 29.13 -16.08
C THR A 75 -11.67 27.91 -16.27
N SER A 76 -11.02 27.45 -15.19
CA SER A 76 -10.18 26.25 -15.20
C SER A 76 -10.96 24.97 -15.56
N ASN A 77 -12.25 24.89 -15.22
CA ASN A 77 -13.08 23.73 -15.55
C ASN A 77 -13.45 23.66 -17.03
N GLU A 78 -13.64 24.81 -17.69
CA GLU A 78 -13.85 24.87 -19.14
C GLU A 78 -12.58 24.48 -19.90
N LEU A 79 -11.41 24.94 -19.43
CA LEU A 79 -10.11 24.49 -19.97
C LEU A 79 -9.93 22.98 -19.77
N GLN A 80 -10.17 22.45 -18.57
CA GLN A 80 -10.03 21.02 -18.29
C GLN A 80 -10.98 20.18 -19.17
N SER A 81 -12.27 20.52 -19.21
CA SER A 81 -13.22 19.80 -20.07
C SER A 81 -12.92 19.96 -21.57
N HIS A 82 -12.21 21.00 -22.00
CA HIS A 82 -11.74 21.12 -23.38
C HIS A 82 -10.53 20.21 -23.62
N PHE A 83 -9.57 20.17 -22.70
CA PHE A 83 -8.41 19.29 -22.76
C PHE A 83 -8.82 17.81 -22.80
N ASP A 84 -9.71 17.40 -21.88
CA ASP A 84 -10.24 16.03 -21.77
C ASP A 84 -11.12 15.58 -22.95
N LYS A 85 -11.51 16.49 -23.86
CA LYS A 85 -12.36 16.18 -25.03
C LYS A 85 -11.65 16.29 -26.37
N GLU A 86 -10.74 17.25 -26.50
CA GLU A 86 -10.09 17.57 -27.77
C GLU A 86 -8.62 17.12 -27.79
N HIS A 87 -8.04 16.76 -26.64
CA HIS A 87 -6.62 16.40 -26.48
C HIS A 87 -6.40 15.09 -25.69
N ASP A 88 -7.45 14.49 -25.12
CA ASP A 88 -7.37 13.15 -24.54
C ASP A 88 -7.48 12.07 -25.63
N THR A 89 -6.34 11.49 -25.99
CA THR A 89 -6.26 10.36 -26.91
C THR A 89 -5.60 9.16 -26.24
N ASP A 90 -6.29 8.55 -25.28
CA ASP A 90 -5.95 7.19 -24.83
C ASP A 90 -6.69 6.14 -25.67
N HIS A 91 -5.93 5.43 -26.52
CA HIS A 91 -6.44 4.34 -27.35
C HIS A 91 -6.15 3.01 -26.65
N GLY A 92 -7.08 2.57 -25.80
CA GLY A 92 -6.96 1.30 -25.10
C GLY A 92 -6.85 0.09 -26.04
N ILE A 93 -5.93 -0.83 -25.72
CA ILE A 93 -5.84 -2.18 -26.30
C ILE A 93 -5.79 -3.20 -25.17
N VAL A 94 -6.52 -4.30 -25.34
CA VAL A 94 -6.70 -5.36 -24.34
C VAL A 94 -5.92 -6.63 -24.74
N ALA A 95 -5.50 -7.39 -23.71
CA ALA A 95 -5.18 -8.83 -23.72
C ALA A 95 -3.73 -9.31 -24.01
N SER A 96 -3.14 -9.82 -22.91
CA SER A 96 -2.45 -11.12 -22.79
C SER A 96 -1.03 -11.35 -23.36
N THR A 97 -0.06 -11.47 -22.43
CA THR A 97 0.85 -12.64 -22.30
C THR A 97 1.37 -12.77 -20.85
N GLU A 98 1.94 -13.93 -20.52
CA GLU A 98 2.15 -14.41 -19.15
C GLU A 98 3.49 -13.99 -18.52
N ALA A 99 3.45 -13.57 -17.25
CA ALA A 99 4.36 -13.87 -16.11
C ALA A 99 5.91 -13.86 -16.25
N PRO A 100 6.64 -13.78 -15.13
CA PRO A 100 6.51 -12.84 -14.01
C PRO A 100 7.87 -12.16 -13.71
N LEU A 101 7.90 -11.04 -12.97
CA LEU A 101 9.04 -10.76 -12.08
C LEU A 101 8.72 -9.70 -11.01
N GLN A 102 8.91 -10.15 -9.77
CA GLN A 102 9.20 -9.46 -8.51
C GLN A 102 9.12 -7.92 -8.43
N ALA A 103 8.33 -7.47 -7.46
CA ALA A 103 8.36 -6.11 -6.94
C ALA A 103 9.61 -5.86 -6.07
N SER A 104 10.12 -4.63 -6.13
CA SER A 104 10.75 -3.98 -4.98
C SER A 104 10.19 -2.56 -4.87
N ALA A 105 9.60 -2.26 -3.72
CA ALA A 105 9.19 -0.90 -3.37
C ALA A 105 10.38 -0.20 -2.69
N ALA A 106 10.62 1.05 -3.08
CA ALA A 106 11.49 1.94 -2.33
C ALA A 106 10.76 2.44 -1.06
N VAL A 107 11.48 2.58 0.06
CA VAL A 107 11.38 3.71 1.01
C VAL A 107 12.79 3.88 1.60
N ASP A 108 13.55 4.89 1.18
CA ASP A 108 13.59 6.28 1.68
C ASP A 108 14.21 6.39 3.09
N ILE A 109 15.27 7.20 3.18
CA ILE A 109 16.10 7.40 4.38
C ILE A 109 16.02 8.88 4.77
N THR A 110 15.55 9.17 5.99
CA THR A 110 15.69 10.52 6.56
C THR A 110 16.40 10.53 7.93
N GLN A 111 17.70 10.85 7.84
CA GLN A 111 18.50 11.68 8.76
C GLN A 111 18.51 11.45 10.29
N GLN A 112 19.69 11.04 10.76
CA GLN A 112 20.53 11.73 11.78
C GLN A 112 19.96 12.02 13.19
N ASN A 113 20.57 11.43 14.23
CA ASN A 113 21.77 12.04 14.85
C ASN A 113 22.51 11.20 15.91
N ASP A 114 23.84 11.28 15.82
CA ASP A 114 24.86 11.41 16.90
C ASP A 114 24.87 10.50 18.15
N SER A 115 25.93 9.67 18.27
CA SER A 115 26.84 9.63 19.45
C SER A 115 28.00 8.63 19.29
N THR A 116 29.22 9.18 19.13
CA THR A 116 30.53 8.69 19.61
C THR A 116 30.88 7.20 19.71
N LYS A 117 31.92 6.81 18.96
CA LYS A 117 32.78 5.63 19.18
C LYS A 117 33.37 5.60 20.61
N ILE A 118 33.36 4.43 21.26
CA ILE A 118 34.50 3.91 22.05
C ILE A 118 34.60 2.39 21.85
N TRP A 119 35.71 1.92 21.29
CA TRP A 119 36.20 0.55 21.47
C TRP A 119 37.25 0.58 22.58
N ASN A 120 37.28 -0.42 23.45
CA ASN A 120 38.41 -0.68 24.35
C ASN A 120 38.66 -2.19 24.46
N GLU A 121 39.93 -2.57 24.34
CA GLU A 121 40.44 -3.92 24.58
C GLU A 121 40.68 -4.19 26.08
N GLU A 122 41.05 -5.44 26.39
CA GLU A 122 41.63 -5.92 27.65
C GLU A 122 40.78 -5.84 28.93
N GLN A 123 40.22 -6.99 29.34
CA GLN A 123 40.66 -7.72 30.54
C GLN A 123 40.35 -9.22 30.38
N GLY A 124 41.13 -10.10 31.03
CA GLY A 124 41.09 -11.54 30.74
C GLY A 124 40.74 -12.45 31.93
N SER A 125 40.83 -13.75 31.64
CA SER A 125 41.03 -14.88 32.58
C SER A 125 39.98 -15.16 33.67
N LEU A 126 39.26 -16.27 33.52
CA LEU A 126 39.08 -17.23 34.61
C LEU A 126 39.05 -18.68 34.09
N ILE A 127 39.35 -19.64 34.97
CA ILE A 127 39.92 -20.95 34.65
C ILE A 127 38.95 -22.11 34.97
N SER A 128 38.89 -23.09 34.05
CA SER A 128 38.52 -24.53 34.17
C SER A 128 37.34 -25.01 35.03
N PHE A 129 36.62 -26.01 34.53
CA PHE A 129 36.65 -27.35 35.18
C PHE A 129 36.29 -28.48 34.19
N ASP A 130 37.11 -29.52 34.14
CA ASP A 130 36.73 -30.82 33.57
C ASP A 130 35.94 -31.61 34.63
N ASP A 131 34.84 -32.27 34.25
CA ASP A 131 34.31 -33.40 35.02
C ASP A 131 33.77 -34.49 34.08
N ASN A 132 33.96 -35.75 34.44
CA ASN A 132 34.08 -36.84 33.47
C ASN A 132 33.31 -38.11 33.88
N GLY A 133 32.13 -38.28 33.26
CA GLY A 133 31.40 -39.56 33.13
C GLY A 133 30.10 -39.72 33.94
N PRO A 134 29.28 -40.77 33.68
CA PRO A 134 29.46 -41.83 32.68
C PRO A 134 28.30 -42.02 31.67
N VAL A 135 28.68 -42.48 30.47
CA VAL A 135 27.93 -43.21 29.42
C VAL A 135 26.46 -43.57 29.66
N ALA A 136 25.55 -43.10 28.77
CA ALA A 136 24.38 -43.89 28.34
C ALA A 136 23.65 -43.36 27.06
N ARG A 137 24.18 -43.67 25.87
CA ARG A 137 23.47 -44.24 24.68
C ARG A 137 24.26 -43.99 23.40
N LYS A 138 24.24 -44.98 22.50
CA LYS A 138 24.68 -44.78 21.12
C LYS A 138 23.59 -43.99 20.39
N GLU A 139 23.80 -42.69 20.24
CA GLU A 139 23.10 -41.95 19.20
C GLU A 139 23.46 -42.61 17.87
N SER A 140 22.46 -42.85 17.01
CA SER A 140 22.71 -43.46 15.72
C SER A 140 23.59 -42.55 14.88
N GLU A 141 24.44 -43.12 14.03
CA GLU A 141 25.24 -42.36 13.06
C GLU A 141 24.35 -41.45 12.18
N VAL A 142 23.08 -41.85 11.99
CA VAL A 142 22.01 -41.06 11.36
C VAL A 142 21.71 -39.75 12.11
N SER A 143 21.74 -39.75 13.44
CA SER A 143 21.51 -38.54 14.25
C SER A 143 22.65 -37.55 14.09
N LEU A 144 23.90 -38.03 14.17
CA LEU A 144 25.11 -37.23 13.93
C LEU A 144 25.12 -36.65 12.51
N LEU A 145 24.83 -37.48 11.50
CA LEU A 145 24.69 -37.02 10.11
C LEU A 145 23.55 -36.01 9.94
N SER A 146 22.43 -36.16 10.66
CA SER A 146 21.34 -35.18 10.63
C SER A 146 21.74 -33.83 11.22
N THR A 147 22.54 -33.80 12.29
CA THR A 147 23.14 -32.54 12.79
C THR A 147 24.15 -31.96 11.81
N SER A 148 25.01 -32.78 11.19
CA SER A 148 25.97 -32.29 10.17
C SER A 148 25.26 -31.74 8.93
N ILE A 149 24.15 -32.34 8.50
CA ILE A 149 23.31 -31.83 7.40
C ILE A 149 22.70 -30.49 7.82
N LYS A 150 22.12 -30.39 9.03
CA LYS A 150 21.53 -29.15 9.53
C LYS A 150 22.57 -28.03 9.66
N GLU A 151 23.79 -28.31 10.12
CA GLU A 151 24.88 -27.34 10.12
C GLU A 151 25.29 -26.90 8.70
N ILE A 152 25.26 -27.81 7.72
CA ILE A 152 25.56 -27.48 6.31
C ILE A 152 24.43 -26.63 5.72
N GLU A 153 23.17 -26.92 6.04
CA GLU A 153 22.00 -26.12 5.65
C GLU A 153 22.06 -24.72 6.27
N GLU A 154 22.36 -24.61 7.56
CA GLU A 154 22.54 -23.33 8.27
C GLU A 154 23.70 -22.52 7.68
N LYS A 155 24.86 -23.13 7.43
CA LYS A 155 26.01 -22.48 6.77
C LYS A 155 25.71 -22.12 5.31
N THR A 156 24.89 -22.90 4.60
CA THR A 156 24.44 -22.57 3.24
C THR A 156 23.51 -21.37 3.25
N GLN A 157 22.59 -21.28 4.23
CA GLN A 157 21.73 -20.13 4.41
C GLN A 157 22.53 -18.87 4.81
N GLU A 158 23.54 -19.01 5.67
CA GLU A 158 24.47 -17.93 6.02
C GLU A 158 25.24 -17.43 4.79
N VAL A 159 25.77 -18.33 3.95
CA VAL A 159 26.41 -17.97 2.68
C VAL A 159 25.45 -17.28 1.73
N LEU A 160 24.19 -17.70 1.63
CA LEU A 160 23.17 -17.03 0.80
C LEU A 160 22.83 -15.62 1.34
N ASN A 161 22.74 -15.45 2.66
CA ASN A 161 22.52 -14.15 3.28
C ASN A 161 23.72 -13.21 3.02
N LEU A 162 24.95 -13.69 3.22
CA LEU A 162 26.17 -12.94 2.91
C LEU A 162 26.30 -12.61 1.41
N GLN A 163 25.85 -13.51 0.53
CA GLN A 163 25.79 -13.26 -0.91
C GLN A 163 24.80 -12.12 -1.23
N GLN A 164 23.66 -12.08 -0.54
CA GLN A 164 22.67 -11.00 -0.67
C GLN A 164 23.21 -9.67 -0.13
N GLU A 165 23.78 -9.66 1.07
CA GLU A 165 24.43 -8.46 1.65
C GLU A 165 25.56 -7.93 0.73
N LEU A 166 26.37 -8.82 0.15
CA LEU A 166 27.40 -8.45 -0.82
C LEU A 166 26.81 -7.83 -2.09
N ASN A 167 25.66 -8.32 -2.56
CA ASN A 167 24.96 -7.76 -3.72
C ASN A 167 24.38 -6.37 -3.40
N ASP A 168 23.77 -6.21 -2.23
CA ASP A 168 23.16 -4.95 -1.78
C ASP A 168 24.23 -3.87 -1.54
N VAL A 169 25.34 -4.22 -0.89
CA VAL A 169 26.51 -3.32 -0.76
C VAL A 169 27.11 -2.97 -2.13
N ASN A 170 27.14 -3.89 -3.10
CA ASN A 170 27.57 -3.59 -4.47
C ASN A 170 26.58 -2.70 -5.24
N ALA A 171 25.28 -2.75 -4.94
CA ALA A 171 24.28 -1.83 -5.48
C ALA A 171 24.49 -0.44 -4.88
N SER A 172 24.55 -0.32 -3.54
CA SER A 172 24.83 0.95 -2.85
C SER A 172 26.15 1.59 -3.32
N LEU A 173 27.20 0.79 -3.53
CA LEU A 173 28.49 1.28 -4.05
C LEU A 173 28.41 1.82 -5.49
N LYS A 174 27.48 1.32 -6.32
CA LYS A 174 27.23 1.87 -7.66
C LYS A 174 26.44 3.17 -7.59
N GLU A 175 25.45 3.24 -6.71
CA GLU A 175 24.66 4.45 -6.46
C GLU A 175 25.53 5.57 -5.90
N GLU A 176 26.34 5.31 -4.87
CA GLU A 176 27.34 6.24 -4.32
C GLU A 176 28.33 6.73 -5.39
N LYS A 177 28.81 5.85 -6.28
CA LYS A 177 29.65 6.25 -7.42
C LYS A 177 28.91 7.14 -8.42
N TRP A 178 27.63 6.90 -8.66
CA TRP A 178 26.79 7.72 -9.54
C TRP A 178 26.51 9.09 -8.92
N TYR A 179 26.10 9.15 -7.64
CA TYR A 179 25.93 10.40 -6.91
C TYR A 179 27.24 11.19 -6.80
N SER A 180 28.37 10.53 -6.54
CA SER A 180 29.69 11.18 -6.53
C SER A 180 30.09 11.74 -7.90
N ALA A 181 29.74 11.05 -9.00
CA ALA A 181 29.97 11.57 -10.35
C ALA A 181 29.07 12.78 -10.66
N ALA A 182 27.78 12.71 -10.31
CA ALA A 182 26.84 13.82 -10.50
C ALA A 182 27.20 15.06 -9.65
N LEU A 183 27.60 14.87 -8.39
CA LEU A 183 28.12 15.97 -7.55
C LEU A 183 29.36 16.60 -8.17
N LYS A 184 30.26 15.79 -8.73
CA LYS A 184 31.48 16.29 -9.38
C LYS A 184 31.15 17.11 -10.62
N GLU A 185 30.19 16.67 -11.44
CA GLU A 185 29.74 17.42 -12.61
C GLU A 185 29.12 18.78 -12.23
N GLU A 186 28.28 18.83 -11.19
CA GLU A 186 27.71 20.08 -10.71
C GLU A 186 28.77 20.99 -10.05
N VAL A 187 29.78 20.43 -9.36
CA VAL A 187 30.94 21.20 -8.85
C VAL A 187 31.81 21.76 -9.98
N ASP A 188 32.04 20.99 -11.05
CA ASP A 188 32.79 21.44 -12.23
C ASP A 188 32.00 22.55 -12.97
N LYS A 189 30.68 22.43 -13.06
CA LYS A 189 29.76 23.45 -13.61
C LYS A 189 29.77 24.74 -12.77
N ILE A 190 29.58 24.66 -11.45
CA ILE A 190 29.66 25.82 -10.55
C ILE A 190 31.05 26.47 -10.62
N THR A 191 32.12 25.67 -10.75
CA THR A 191 33.49 26.19 -10.91
C THR A 191 33.66 26.93 -12.23
N LYS A 192 33.06 26.45 -13.33
CA LYS A 192 33.03 27.13 -14.62
C LYS A 192 32.24 28.44 -14.53
N GLU A 193 31.03 28.43 -14.01
CA GLU A 193 30.18 29.62 -13.82
C GLU A 193 30.87 30.68 -12.95
N LYS A 194 31.53 30.25 -11.86
CA LYS A 194 32.36 31.12 -11.00
C LYS A 194 33.51 31.77 -11.76
N ASN A 195 34.21 31.01 -12.62
CA ASN A 195 35.31 31.54 -13.43
C ASN A 195 34.80 32.54 -14.49
N GLU A 196 33.67 32.24 -15.14
CA GLU A 196 33.01 33.17 -16.09
C GLU A 196 32.55 34.46 -15.41
N PHE A 197 31.96 34.37 -14.21
CA PHE A 197 31.57 35.53 -13.42
C PHE A 197 32.79 36.35 -12.98
N GLN A 198 33.86 35.69 -12.52
CA GLN A 198 35.11 36.36 -12.15
C GLN A 198 35.79 37.04 -13.35
N GLN A 199 35.64 36.49 -14.56
CA GLN A 199 36.12 37.13 -15.79
C GLN A 199 35.29 38.38 -16.13
N LYS A 200 33.96 38.30 -16.09
CA LYS A 200 33.06 39.46 -16.29
C LYS A 200 33.32 40.58 -15.29
N CYS A 201 33.58 40.26 -14.01
CA CYS A 201 33.99 41.26 -13.02
C CYS A 201 35.34 41.95 -13.38
N LYS A 202 36.30 41.22 -13.95
CA LYS A 202 37.58 41.81 -14.41
C LYS A 202 37.41 42.67 -15.66
N GLU A 203 36.46 42.31 -16.54
CA GLU A 203 36.12 43.10 -17.73
C GLU A 203 35.43 44.41 -17.30
N HIS A 204 34.41 44.37 -16.46
CA HIS A 204 33.76 45.59 -15.94
C HIS A 204 34.69 46.50 -15.12
N GLU A 205 35.64 45.95 -14.36
CA GLU A 205 36.63 46.79 -13.64
C GLU A 205 37.62 47.47 -14.61
N LYS A 206 37.93 46.86 -15.77
CA LYS A 206 38.68 47.51 -16.85
C LYS A 206 37.86 48.60 -17.55
N GLU A 207 36.61 48.31 -17.94
CA GLU A 207 35.70 49.29 -18.55
C GLU A 207 35.55 50.53 -17.67
N LYS A 208 35.42 50.33 -16.36
CA LYS A 208 35.39 51.38 -15.34
C LYS A 208 36.68 52.20 -15.31
N GLN A 209 37.86 51.55 -15.32
CA GLN A 209 39.14 52.24 -15.38
C GLN A 209 39.31 53.06 -16.68
N GLU A 210 38.93 52.50 -17.83
CA GLU A 210 38.96 53.19 -19.12
C GLU A 210 37.99 54.39 -19.15
N LEU A 211 36.80 54.27 -18.55
CA LEU A 211 35.86 55.38 -18.36
C LEU A 211 36.44 56.48 -17.46
N GLU A 212 37.10 56.11 -16.36
CA GLU A 212 37.70 57.03 -15.40
C GLU A 212 38.93 57.74 -15.99
N GLU A 213 39.77 57.05 -16.77
CA GLU A 213 40.85 57.67 -17.56
C GLU A 213 40.30 58.62 -18.63
N ASN A 214 39.26 58.22 -19.38
CA ASN A 214 38.63 59.09 -20.38
C ASN A 214 37.96 60.33 -19.76
N PHE A 215 37.35 60.20 -18.58
CA PHE A 215 36.79 61.31 -17.83
C PHE A 215 37.88 62.28 -17.36
N ASN A 216 38.95 61.75 -16.75
CA ASN A 216 40.10 62.54 -16.32
C ASN A 216 40.79 63.25 -17.50
N LYS A 217 40.91 62.60 -18.66
CA LYS A 217 41.44 63.20 -19.89
C LYS A 217 40.59 64.39 -20.35
N LYS A 218 39.27 64.23 -20.45
CA LYS A 218 38.35 65.32 -20.81
C LYS A 218 38.44 66.50 -19.84
N LEU A 219 38.50 66.21 -18.53
CA LEU A 219 38.67 67.22 -17.48
C LEU A 219 40.00 67.99 -17.61
N MET A 220 41.08 67.33 -18.03
CA MET A 220 42.38 67.97 -18.28
C MET A 220 42.37 68.82 -19.55
N GLU A 221 41.76 68.35 -20.63
CA GLU A 221 41.57 69.12 -21.87
C GLU A 221 40.72 70.39 -21.63
N GLU A 222 39.71 70.31 -20.77
CA GLU A 222 38.86 71.44 -20.40
C GLU A 222 39.61 72.46 -19.51
N LYS A 223 40.39 71.98 -18.53
CA LYS A 223 41.30 72.83 -17.76
C LYS A 223 42.33 73.55 -18.64
N GLU A 224 42.90 72.86 -19.63
CA GLU A 224 43.88 73.44 -20.55
C GLU A 224 43.25 74.54 -21.45
N LYS A 225 42.03 74.32 -21.95
CA LYS A 225 41.26 75.35 -22.68
C LYS A 225 41.02 76.59 -21.82
N ASN A 226 40.67 76.42 -20.55
CA ASN A 226 40.41 77.52 -19.63
C ASN A 226 41.70 78.34 -19.34
N VAL A 227 42.83 77.67 -19.15
CA VAL A 227 44.15 78.33 -18.98
C VAL A 227 44.56 79.13 -20.22
N LYS A 228 44.30 78.61 -21.44
CA LYS A 228 44.58 79.34 -22.69
C LYS A 228 43.74 80.63 -22.79
N SER A 229 42.45 80.57 -22.48
CA SER A 229 41.58 81.76 -22.43
C SER A 229 42.05 82.80 -21.40
N MET A 230 42.52 82.37 -20.22
CA MET A 230 43.11 83.28 -19.23
C MET A 230 44.41 83.94 -19.71
N ALA A 231 45.23 83.25 -20.50
CA ALA A 231 46.46 83.80 -21.06
C ALA A 231 46.20 84.86 -22.15
N GLU A 232 45.21 84.64 -23.02
CA GLU A 232 44.75 85.61 -24.03
C GLU A 232 44.22 86.90 -23.36
N PHE A 233 43.45 86.76 -22.28
CA PHE A 233 42.97 87.91 -21.48
C PHE A 233 44.11 88.71 -20.81
N ALA A 234 45.22 88.06 -20.45
CA ALA A 234 46.40 88.72 -19.91
C ALA A 234 47.19 89.49 -20.99
N GLN A 235 47.29 88.95 -22.21
CA GLN A 235 47.97 89.61 -23.33
C GLN A 235 47.25 90.91 -23.74
N LEU A 236 45.91 90.89 -23.82
CA LEU A 236 45.10 92.07 -24.14
C LEU A 236 45.28 93.23 -23.13
N LYS A 237 45.59 92.95 -21.85
CA LYS A 237 45.89 94.00 -20.86
C LYS A 237 47.27 94.65 -21.06
N VAL A 238 48.27 93.89 -21.52
CA VAL A 238 49.61 94.42 -21.79
C VAL A 238 49.62 95.30 -23.04
N GLU A 239 48.80 94.95 -24.03
CA GLU A 239 48.64 95.73 -25.26
C GLU A 239 47.92 97.07 -25.01
N LEU A 240 46.95 97.09 -24.08
CA LEU A 240 46.30 98.32 -23.63
C LEU A 240 47.29 99.28 -22.91
N ALA A 241 48.22 98.74 -22.10
CA ALA A 241 49.22 99.54 -21.40
C ALA A 241 50.23 100.21 -22.37
N LYS A 242 50.68 99.49 -23.40
CA LYS A 242 51.60 100.02 -24.43
C LYS A 242 51.03 101.17 -25.26
N SER A 243 49.70 101.32 -25.33
CA SER A 243 49.07 102.40 -26.09
C SER A 243 49.18 103.76 -25.39
N VAL A 244 49.27 103.78 -24.06
CA VAL A 244 49.19 104.98 -23.21
C VAL A 244 50.49 105.79 -23.16
N GLU A 245 51.65 105.18 -23.43
CA GLU A 245 52.97 105.83 -23.26
C GLU A 245 53.45 106.66 -24.48
N SER A 246 52.61 106.86 -25.50
CA SER A 246 53.04 107.33 -26.83
C SER A 246 52.92 108.83 -27.14
N HIS A 247 52.42 109.69 -26.23
CA HIS A 247 52.06 111.09 -26.56
C HIS A 247 52.39 112.13 -25.46
N THR A 248 53.57 112.81 -25.51
CA THR A 248 53.77 114.26 -25.15
C THR A 248 55.19 114.79 -25.47
N GLY A 249 55.31 116.10 -25.76
CA GLY A 249 56.56 116.89 -25.95
C GLY A 249 56.26 118.41 -26.02
N THR A 250 57.19 119.37 -26.22
CA THR A 250 58.68 119.30 -26.35
C THR A 250 59.31 120.72 -26.28
N GLN A 251 60.58 120.82 -25.82
CA GLN A 251 61.67 121.78 -26.20
C GLN A 251 61.39 123.29 -26.48
N SER A 252 62.12 124.23 -25.82
CA SER A 252 62.70 125.49 -26.42
C SER A 252 63.22 126.55 -25.40
N GLU A 253 64.38 126.35 -24.73
CA GLU A 253 65.15 127.46 -24.10
C GLU A 253 66.68 127.18 -24.11
N GLN A 254 67.49 128.23 -23.88
CA GLN A 254 68.95 128.23 -23.59
C GLN A 254 69.98 128.01 -24.74
N LYS A 255 70.12 128.89 -25.75
CA LYS A 255 71.42 128.97 -26.50
C LYS A 255 72.04 130.32 -26.94
N ASP A 256 71.33 131.42 -27.18
CA ASP A 256 71.95 132.49 -28.00
C ASP A 256 72.75 133.61 -27.29
N LEU A 257 72.12 134.52 -26.54
CA LEU A 257 72.65 135.90 -26.48
C LEU A 257 73.70 136.23 -25.39
N ALA A 258 74.84 135.54 -25.49
CA ALA A 258 76.13 135.93 -24.92
C ALA A 258 76.78 137.17 -25.60
N ILE A 259 75.99 138.04 -26.24
CA ILE A 259 76.47 139.08 -27.17
C ILE A 259 75.99 140.48 -26.73
N ARG A 260 76.63 141.02 -25.68
CA ARG A 260 76.57 142.45 -25.31
C ARG A 260 77.88 143.03 -24.80
N SER A 261 78.90 142.19 -24.58
CA SER A 261 80.09 142.51 -23.77
C SER A 261 80.87 143.77 -24.16
N SER A 262 81.28 143.88 -25.43
CA SER A 262 82.71 144.15 -25.64
C SER A 262 83.14 145.56 -26.07
N GLN A 263 82.33 146.36 -26.78
CA GLN A 263 82.79 147.67 -27.31
C GLN A 263 81.71 148.77 -27.24
N LEU A 264 81.86 149.79 -26.37
CA LEU A 264 82.69 151.00 -26.59
C LEU A 264 82.09 151.91 -27.68
N ALA A 265 80.96 152.60 -27.49
CA ALA A 265 80.59 153.44 -26.33
C ALA A 265 81.60 154.56 -25.98
N ALA A 266 82.60 154.83 -26.84
CA ALA A 266 83.77 155.64 -26.47
C ALA A 266 83.82 157.09 -27.02
N GLU A 267 83.40 157.36 -28.26
CA GLU A 267 83.89 158.56 -28.96
C GLU A 267 82.96 159.79 -29.01
N ASN A 268 81.94 159.82 -29.87
CA ASN A 268 81.50 161.10 -30.46
C ASN A 268 80.39 161.89 -29.72
N ALA A 269 80.15 161.64 -28.43
CA ALA A 269 79.09 162.34 -27.67
C ALA A 269 79.39 163.82 -27.35
N GLY A 270 80.65 164.26 -27.40
CA GLY A 270 81.06 165.51 -26.74
C GLY A 270 80.75 166.84 -27.46
N LEU A 271 80.46 166.85 -28.77
CA LEU A 271 80.69 168.08 -29.56
C LEU A 271 79.49 169.04 -29.77
N LYS A 272 78.23 168.60 -29.72
CA LYS A 272 77.14 169.38 -30.37
C LYS A 272 76.03 169.95 -29.46
N ALA A 273 76.07 169.65 -28.16
CA ALA A 273 75.08 170.08 -27.16
C ALA A 273 74.88 171.62 -27.00
N LYS A 274 75.67 172.46 -27.67
CA LYS A 274 75.56 173.94 -27.60
C LYS A 274 74.70 174.57 -28.69
N LEU A 275 74.23 173.81 -29.68
CA LEU A 275 73.30 174.33 -30.70
C LEU A 275 71.83 174.27 -30.25
N ASP A 276 71.53 173.37 -29.32
CA ASP A 276 70.16 172.92 -29.06
C ASP A 276 69.42 173.84 -28.07
N GLU A 277 70.14 174.63 -27.26
CA GLU A 277 69.57 175.47 -26.18
C GLU A 277 68.66 176.59 -26.71
N GLU A 278 69.11 177.39 -27.68
CA GLU A 278 68.28 178.43 -28.33
C GLU A 278 67.12 177.85 -29.15
N THR A 279 67.24 176.59 -29.58
CA THR A 279 66.15 175.87 -30.26
C THR A 279 65.04 175.49 -29.27
N SER A 280 65.37 175.31 -27.99
CA SER A 280 64.45 174.90 -26.92
C SER A 280 63.38 175.96 -26.62
N ASN A 281 63.77 177.22 -26.44
CA ASN A 281 62.85 178.29 -26.04
C ASN A 281 61.71 178.53 -27.05
N LYS A 282 61.94 178.26 -28.34
CA LYS A 282 60.90 178.34 -29.38
C LYS A 282 59.91 177.17 -29.32
N SER A 283 60.35 175.98 -28.91
CA SER A 283 59.48 174.80 -28.77
C SER A 283 58.39 175.03 -27.73
N LEU A 284 58.76 175.54 -26.55
CA LEU A 284 57.87 175.64 -25.39
C LEU A 284 56.56 176.40 -25.68
N LEU A 285 56.63 177.52 -26.41
CA LEU A 285 55.44 178.29 -26.81
C LEU A 285 54.59 177.61 -27.89
N GLN A 286 55.18 176.71 -28.67
CA GLN A 286 54.49 175.93 -29.70
C GLN A 286 53.79 174.69 -29.09
N ASP A 287 54.38 174.09 -28.07
CA ASP A 287 53.85 172.93 -27.34
C ASP A 287 52.59 173.29 -26.53
N GLU A 288 52.54 174.47 -25.92
CA GLU A 288 51.40 174.91 -25.10
C GLU A 288 50.12 175.15 -25.93
N LEU A 289 50.26 175.59 -27.18
CA LEU A 289 49.17 175.66 -28.16
C LEU A 289 48.67 174.28 -28.62
N GLY A 290 49.53 173.25 -28.61
CA GLY A 290 49.15 171.87 -28.93
C GLY A 290 48.26 171.27 -27.84
N ARG A 291 48.68 171.40 -26.58
CA ARG A 291 48.00 170.82 -25.40
C ARG A 291 46.52 171.20 -25.30
N LEU A 292 46.16 172.43 -25.65
CA LEU A 292 44.78 172.91 -25.57
C LEU A 292 43.85 172.34 -26.67
N LYS A 293 44.39 171.92 -27.82
CA LYS A 293 43.61 171.27 -28.87
C LYS A 293 43.31 169.81 -28.53
N GLU A 294 44.29 169.09 -28.01
CA GLU A 294 44.16 167.68 -27.62
C GLU A 294 43.07 167.48 -26.54
N GLN A 295 43.01 168.38 -25.55
CA GLN A 295 41.96 168.35 -24.52
C GLN A 295 40.53 168.56 -25.06
N LEU A 296 40.37 169.21 -26.22
CA LEU A 296 39.07 169.36 -26.89
C LEU A 296 38.65 168.06 -27.59
N GLU A 297 39.60 167.40 -28.24
CA GLU A 297 39.41 166.17 -29.02
C GLU A 297 38.94 164.99 -28.15
N ASP A 298 39.58 164.80 -26.98
CA ASP A 298 39.25 163.70 -26.08
C ASP A 298 37.85 163.80 -25.46
N ARG A 299 37.31 165.01 -25.32
CA ARG A 299 35.95 165.23 -24.82
C ARG A 299 34.89 164.82 -25.84
N ASN A 300 35.15 164.96 -27.13
CA ASN A 300 34.25 164.48 -28.18
C ASN A 300 34.21 162.94 -28.21
N LYS A 301 35.37 162.27 -28.19
CA LYS A 301 35.47 160.80 -28.18
C LYS A 301 34.72 160.16 -27.01
N LEU A 302 34.77 160.78 -25.82
CA LEU A 302 34.05 160.28 -24.64
C LEU A 302 32.53 160.33 -24.84
N ASN A 303 32.02 161.36 -25.52
CA ASN A 303 30.59 161.54 -25.76
C ASN A 303 30.06 160.48 -26.75
N GLU A 304 30.77 160.25 -27.85
CA GLU A 304 30.46 159.17 -28.82
C GLU A 304 30.47 157.78 -28.17
N SER A 305 31.39 157.54 -27.22
CA SER A 305 31.47 156.27 -26.48
C SER A 305 30.22 155.99 -25.63
N LEU A 306 29.65 157.01 -24.98
CA LEU A 306 28.47 156.86 -24.13
C LEU A 306 27.18 156.64 -24.94
N GLU A 307 27.04 157.30 -26.09
CA GLU A 307 25.91 157.06 -27.00
C GLU A 307 25.93 155.63 -27.56
N SER A 308 27.12 155.12 -27.92
CA SER A 308 27.29 153.73 -28.38
C SER A 308 26.88 152.69 -27.32
N GLN A 309 27.16 152.95 -26.04
CA GLN A 309 26.77 152.05 -24.94
C GLN A 309 25.25 152.02 -24.68
N LEU A 310 24.56 153.15 -24.84
CA LEU A 310 23.10 153.20 -24.68
C LEU A 310 22.35 152.49 -25.81
N ALA A 311 22.90 152.52 -27.03
CA ALA A 311 22.35 151.79 -28.18
C ALA A 311 22.49 150.26 -28.09
N GLN A 312 23.36 149.74 -27.20
CA GLN A 312 23.65 148.30 -27.07
C GLN A 312 22.79 147.57 -26.02
N ARG A 313 21.74 148.20 -25.47
CA ARG A 313 20.84 147.51 -24.54
C ARG A 313 19.90 146.54 -25.29
N PRO A 314 19.83 145.25 -24.90
CA PRO A 314 18.99 144.27 -25.57
C PRO A 314 17.50 144.63 -25.45
N SER A 315 16.76 144.35 -26.51
CA SER A 315 15.35 144.75 -26.66
C SER A 315 14.42 143.89 -25.80
N GLY A 316 13.24 144.41 -25.44
CA GLY A 316 12.24 143.65 -24.66
C GLY A 316 11.75 142.37 -25.34
N SER A 317 11.94 142.24 -26.66
CA SER A 317 11.72 141.02 -27.44
C SER A 317 12.60 139.87 -26.94
N GLU A 318 13.88 140.11 -26.70
CA GLU A 318 14.86 139.10 -26.31
C GLU A 318 14.59 138.55 -24.91
N ILE A 319 14.16 139.41 -23.98
CA ILE A 319 13.73 139.02 -22.63
C ILE A 319 12.49 138.11 -22.71
N THR A 320 11.53 138.43 -23.58
CA THR A 320 10.32 137.63 -23.78
C THR A 320 10.63 136.26 -24.41
N ALA A 321 11.57 136.21 -25.36
CA ALA A 321 12.06 134.97 -25.95
C ALA A 321 12.76 134.05 -24.94
N LEU A 322 13.57 134.62 -24.03
CA LEU A 322 14.17 133.87 -22.92
C LEU A 322 13.13 133.35 -21.94
N HIS A 323 12.09 134.14 -21.62
CA HIS A 323 11.00 133.70 -20.74
C HIS A 323 10.20 132.54 -21.34
N SER A 324 9.91 132.59 -22.64
CA SER A 324 9.31 131.47 -23.40
C SER A 324 10.19 130.21 -23.34
N LYS A 325 11.50 130.35 -23.54
CA LYS A 325 12.45 129.23 -23.45
C LYS A 325 12.52 128.63 -22.04
N ILE A 326 12.45 129.46 -20.98
CA ILE A 326 12.36 128.99 -19.59
C ILE A 326 11.06 128.23 -19.35
N SER A 327 9.92 128.73 -19.82
CA SER A 327 8.62 128.05 -19.69
C SER A 327 8.62 126.69 -20.39
N ASN A 328 9.22 126.59 -21.58
CA ASN A 328 9.33 125.33 -22.31
C ASN A 328 10.21 124.32 -21.57
N LEU A 329 11.37 124.77 -21.04
CA LEU A 329 12.24 123.92 -20.23
C LEU A 329 11.56 123.48 -18.91
N GLN A 330 10.74 124.33 -18.30
CA GLN A 330 9.95 123.96 -17.12
C GLN A 330 8.89 122.89 -17.45
N GLN A 331 8.24 122.97 -18.60
CA GLN A 331 7.31 121.95 -19.09
C GLN A 331 8.02 120.63 -19.42
N GLU A 332 9.20 120.69 -20.04
CA GLU A 332 10.03 119.52 -20.36
C GLU A 332 10.54 118.81 -19.08
N ILE A 333 10.99 119.57 -18.08
CA ILE A 333 11.35 119.06 -16.75
C ILE A 333 10.14 118.40 -16.05
N ALA A 334 8.95 118.99 -16.16
CA ALA A 334 7.73 118.40 -15.60
C ALA A 334 7.38 117.06 -16.28
N GLY A 335 7.43 117.00 -17.62
CA GLY A 335 7.19 115.77 -18.39
C GLY A 335 8.20 114.67 -18.06
N LEU A 336 9.51 114.99 -18.02
CA LEU A 336 10.56 114.03 -17.63
C LEU A 336 10.39 113.53 -16.18
N LYS A 337 9.87 114.37 -15.28
CA LYS A 337 9.56 113.96 -13.90
C LYS A 337 8.37 113.00 -13.86
N GLU A 338 7.29 113.31 -14.56
CA GLU A 338 6.10 112.45 -14.65
C GLU A 338 6.43 111.10 -15.32
N GLU A 339 7.24 111.09 -16.37
CA GLU A 339 7.71 109.86 -17.01
C GLU A 339 8.61 109.03 -16.09
N LYS A 340 9.52 109.68 -15.34
CA LYS A 340 10.32 108.98 -14.31
C LYS A 340 9.44 108.38 -13.19
N GLU A 341 8.44 109.12 -12.71
CA GLU A 341 7.49 108.63 -11.71
C GLU A 341 6.63 107.47 -12.26
N SER A 342 6.23 107.53 -13.55
CA SER A 342 5.51 106.46 -14.26
C SER A 342 6.37 105.20 -14.40
N GLN A 343 7.62 105.33 -14.87
CA GLN A 343 8.56 104.21 -14.96
C GLN A 343 8.83 103.61 -13.57
N GLN A 344 8.98 104.42 -12.53
CA GLN A 344 9.16 103.94 -11.16
C GLN A 344 7.94 103.14 -10.66
N ARG A 345 6.70 103.58 -10.95
CA ARG A 345 5.49 102.79 -10.65
C ARG A 345 5.48 101.47 -11.40
N GLN A 346 5.75 101.46 -12.70
CA GLN A 346 5.81 100.22 -13.49
C GLN A 346 6.85 99.22 -12.96
N TRP A 347 8.03 99.70 -12.53
CA TRP A 347 9.03 98.84 -11.89
C TRP A 347 8.59 98.33 -10.52
N GLN A 348 7.90 99.15 -9.72
CA GLN A 348 7.33 98.72 -8.43
C GLN A 348 6.21 97.70 -8.61
N GLU A 349 5.32 97.88 -9.59
CA GLU A 349 4.26 96.91 -9.92
C GLU A 349 4.84 95.59 -10.41
N LYS A 350 5.83 95.62 -11.32
CA LYS A 350 6.55 94.41 -11.76
C LYS A 350 7.26 93.71 -10.60
N TYR A 351 7.95 94.47 -9.75
CA TYR A 351 8.64 93.92 -8.57
C TYR A 351 7.65 93.27 -7.60
N ASN A 352 6.55 93.93 -7.28
CA ASN A 352 5.50 93.40 -6.40
C ASN A 352 4.83 92.16 -7.01
N GLY A 353 4.56 92.17 -8.33
CA GLY A 353 4.01 91.01 -9.04
C GLY A 353 4.96 89.80 -9.03
N SER A 354 6.25 90.01 -9.28
CA SER A 354 7.27 88.95 -9.15
C SER A 354 7.43 88.48 -7.71
N LEU A 355 7.36 89.37 -6.71
CA LEU A 355 7.40 89.01 -5.30
C LEU A 355 6.18 88.16 -4.89
N GLN A 356 4.98 88.50 -5.40
CA GLN A 356 3.78 87.71 -5.18
C GLN A 356 3.91 86.32 -5.84
N GLN A 357 4.33 86.24 -7.10
CA GLN A 357 4.61 84.96 -7.78
C GLN A 357 5.61 84.09 -7.02
N LEU A 358 6.65 84.70 -6.44
CA LEU A 358 7.67 84.00 -5.66
C LEU A 358 7.09 83.44 -4.35
N ASN A 359 6.22 84.20 -3.67
CA ASN A 359 5.48 83.72 -2.50
C ASN A 359 4.49 82.60 -2.86
N ASP A 360 3.74 82.74 -3.96
CA ASP A 360 2.78 81.73 -4.43
C ASP A 360 3.48 80.41 -4.78
N LEU A 361 4.63 80.48 -5.47
CA LEU A 361 5.50 79.33 -5.72
C LEU A 361 6.07 78.73 -4.42
N GLN A 362 6.44 79.57 -3.45
CA GLN A 362 6.94 79.08 -2.16
C GLN A 362 5.85 78.37 -1.33
N ILE A 363 4.59 78.80 -1.44
CA ILE A 363 3.44 78.06 -0.88
C ILE A 363 3.27 76.74 -1.63
N LYS A 364 3.32 76.76 -2.98
CA LYS A 364 3.21 75.55 -3.82
C LYS A 364 4.26 74.49 -3.48
N VAL A 365 5.50 74.91 -3.23
CA VAL A 365 6.59 74.01 -2.79
C VAL A 365 6.25 73.36 -1.44
N LYS A 366 5.77 74.13 -0.46
CA LYS A 366 5.37 73.58 0.86
C LYS A 366 4.18 72.63 0.77
N GLU A 367 3.20 72.91 -0.09
CA GLU A 367 2.08 71.98 -0.36
C GLU A 367 2.61 70.64 -0.89
N LEU A 368 3.51 70.67 -1.88
CA LEU A 368 4.13 69.48 -2.46
C LEU A 368 5.07 68.75 -1.48
N GLU A 369 5.75 69.45 -0.59
CA GLU A 369 6.56 68.85 0.49
C GLU A 369 5.68 68.08 1.49
N VAL A 370 4.54 68.64 1.89
CA VAL A 370 3.56 67.96 2.76
C VAL A 370 2.91 66.78 2.06
N GLU A 371 2.53 66.92 0.78
CA GLU A 371 1.99 65.80 0.00
C GLU A 371 3.02 64.68 -0.13
N LYS A 372 4.28 65.00 -0.48
CA LYS A 372 5.40 64.05 -0.54
C LYS A 372 5.61 63.34 0.80
N ALA A 373 5.56 64.04 1.93
CA ALA A 373 5.67 63.42 3.25
C ALA A 373 4.55 62.39 3.47
N SER A 374 3.29 62.77 3.22
CA SER A 374 2.14 61.85 3.36
C SER A 374 2.21 60.62 2.44
N LYS A 375 2.77 60.77 1.23
CA LYS A 375 3.02 59.66 0.31
C LYS A 375 4.16 58.76 0.76
N THR A 376 5.17 59.32 1.43
CA THR A 376 6.28 58.56 2.00
C THR A 376 5.78 57.70 3.17
N GLU A 377 4.96 58.26 4.08
CA GLU A 377 4.31 57.49 5.16
C GLU A 377 3.40 56.37 4.62
N GLN A 378 2.66 56.63 3.53
CA GLN A 378 1.85 55.59 2.85
C GLN A 378 2.73 54.46 2.30
N ILE A 379 3.89 54.77 1.71
CA ILE A 379 4.84 53.78 1.19
C ILE A 379 5.43 52.95 2.34
N GLU A 380 5.86 53.58 3.45
CA GLU A 380 6.39 52.88 4.62
C GLU A 380 5.36 51.96 5.28
N SER A 381 4.10 52.41 5.39
CA SER A 381 2.99 51.57 5.87
C SER A 381 2.73 50.39 4.95
N LEU A 382 2.79 50.57 3.63
CA LEU A 382 2.61 49.49 2.65
C LEU A 382 3.80 48.51 2.66
N GLN A 383 5.03 48.99 2.79
CA GLN A 383 6.21 48.13 2.95
C GLN A 383 6.12 47.30 4.23
N THR A 384 5.64 47.88 5.33
CA THR A 384 5.42 47.16 6.60
C THR A 384 4.35 46.07 6.43
N ALA A 385 3.23 46.38 5.77
CA ALA A 385 2.17 45.41 5.49
C ALA A 385 2.63 44.29 4.54
N ILE A 386 3.42 44.62 3.51
CA ILE A 386 4.03 43.63 2.60
C ILE A 386 4.99 42.74 3.37
N SER A 387 5.84 43.29 4.24
CA SER A 387 6.81 42.53 5.04
C SER A 387 6.12 41.58 6.02
N ALA A 388 5.07 42.03 6.71
CA ALA A 388 4.27 41.17 7.58
C ALA A 388 3.56 40.05 6.80
N SER A 389 3.04 40.35 5.60
CA SER A 389 2.39 39.38 4.72
C SER A 389 3.37 38.35 4.14
N THR A 390 4.59 38.77 3.76
CA THR A 390 5.63 37.83 3.30
C THR A 390 6.15 36.94 4.43
N GLU A 391 6.29 37.47 5.65
CA GLU A 391 6.71 36.67 6.80
C GLU A 391 5.63 35.66 7.22
N SER A 392 4.36 36.07 7.25
CA SER A 392 3.22 35.17 7.45
C SER A 392 3.17 34.08 6.37
N ARG A 393 3.39 34.42 5.09
CA ARG A 393 3.47 33.45 4.00
C ARG A 393 4.61 32.44 4.20
N LYS A 394 5.81 32.88 4.60
CA LYS A 394 6.92 31.95 4.93
C LYS A 394 6.56 31.02 6.09
N GLN A 395 5.90 31.53 7.12
CA GLN A 395 5.47 30.72 8.27
C GLN A 395 4.44 29.66 7.86
N THR A 396 3.46 30.01 7.02
CA THR A 396 2.52 29.03 6.46
C THR A 396 3.20 28.05 5.51
N GLN A 397 4.21 28.49 4.73
CA GLN A 397 4.97 27.62 3.84
C GLN A 397 5.81 26.59 4.62
N THR A 398 6.48 27.00 5.70
CA THR A 398 7.23 26.08 6.57
C THR A 398 6.31 25.10 7.28
N GLN A 399 5.17 25.55 7.81
CA GLN A 399 4.13 24.65 8.37
C GLN A 399 3.61 23.65 7.33
N SER A 400 3.40 24.08 6.08
CA SER A 400 2.99 23.18 4.99
C SER A 400 4.07 22.14 4.66
N GLN A 401 5.35 22.52 4.72
CA GLN A 401 6.48 21.59 4.51
C GLN A 401 6.62 20.60 5.67
N GLU A 402 6.48 21.05 6.92
CA GLU A 402 6.46 20.19 8.11
C GLU A 402 5.31 19.18 8.06
N GLN A 403 4.10 19.61 7.68
CA GLN A 403 2.95 18.72 7.48
C GLN A 403 3.19 17.72 6.35
N GLN A 404 3.81 18.15 5.24
CA GLN A 404 4.13 17.25 4.13
C GLN A 404 5.18 16.21 4.52
N GLN A 405 6.18 16.58 5.34
CA GLN A 405 7.14 15.63 5.91
C GLN A 405 6.46 14.63 6.85
N GLN A 406 5.55 15.09 7.73
CA GLN A 406 4.76 14.20 8.60
C GLN A 406 3.90 13.21 7.81
N ILE A 407 3.30 13.63 6.69
CA ILE A 407 2.55 12.74 5.80
C ILE A 407 3.46 11.65 5.22
N ILE A 408 4.67 11.99 4.77
CA ILE A 408 5.64 11.02 4.24
C ILE A 408 6.04 10.01 5.33
N THR A 409 6.36 10.46 6.54
CA THR A 409 6.69 9.57 7.68
C THR A 409 5.53 8.63 8.01
N LEU A 410 4.30 9.14 8.08
CA LEU A 410 3.11 8.32 8.33
C LEU A 410 2.82 7.33 7.19
N GLN A 411 3.11 7.68 5.93
CA GLN A 411 3.01 6.76 4.79
C GLN A 411 4.05 5.64 4.85
N HIS A 412 5.29 5.92 5.24
CA HIS A 412 6.31 4.91 5.51
C HIS A 412 5.88 3.97 6.64
N ASP A 413 5.45 4.50 7.79
CA ASP A 413 5.07 3.71 8.95
C ASP A 413 3.83 2.85 8.68
N LEU A 414 2.86 3.37 7.91
CA LEU A 414 1.74 2.59 7.40
C LEU A 414 2.20 1.46 6.49
N SER A 415 3.13 1.73 5.56
CA SER A 415 3.65 0.72 4.62
C SER A 415 4.40 -0.39 5.36
N LYS A 416 5.24 -0.03 6.33
CA LYS A 416 5.94 -0.96 7.22
C LYS A 416 4.97 -1.81 8.04
N SER A 417 3.90 -1.20 8.55
CA SER A 417 2.84 -1.91 9.28
C SER A 417 2.06 -2.89 8.37
N GLN A 418 1.80 -2.51 7.11
CA GLN A 418 1.16 -3.39 6.12
C GLN A 418 2.04 -4.59 5.74
N VAL A 419 3.36 -4.42 5.63
CA VAL A 419 4.28 -5.55 5.40
C VAL A 419 4.23 -6.52 6.58
N SER A 420 4.34 -6.02 7.81
CA SER A 420 4.26 -6.88 9.00
C SER A 420 2.89 -7.55 9.15
N LEU A 421 1.79 -6.90 8.75
CA LEU A 421 0.47 -7.53 8.69
C LEU A 421 0.47 -8.74 7.75
N LYS A 422 1.00 -8.61 6.53
CA LYS A 422 1.09 -9.71 5.55
C LYS A 422 1.97 -10.88 6.03
N GLU A 423 3.04 -10.59 6.76
CA GLU A 423 3.84 -11.62 7.43
C GLU A 423 3.03 -12.37 8.50
N LYS A 424 2.16 -11.67 9.24
CA LYS A 424 1.25 -12.33 10.21
C LYS A 424 0.13 -13.10 9.53
N GLU A 425 -0.44 -12.58 8.44
CA GLU A 425 -1.45 -13.27 7.64
C GLU A 425 -0.91 -14.59 7.08
N THR A 426 0.25 -14.57 6.41
CA THR A 426 0.90 -15.78 5.88
C THR A 426 1.30 -16.78 6.97
N PHE A 427 1.66 -16.31 8.18
CA PHE A 427 1.89 -17.19 9.33
C PHE A 427 0.60 -17.80 9.89
N ILE A 428 -0.52 -17.05 9.87
CA ILE A 428 -1.85 -17.56 10.24
C ILE A 428 -2.29 -18.62 9.23
N ASP A 429 -2.15 -18.39 7.92
CA ASP A 429 -2.48 -19.37 6.88
C ASP A 429 -1.69 -20.67 7.04
N TYR A 430 -0.39 -20.58 7.38
CA TYR A 430 0.44 -21.74 7.70
C TYR A 430 -0.09 -22.53 8.90
N LEU A 431 -0.47 -21.84 9.99
CA LEU A 431 -1.04 -22.48 11.18
C LEU A 431 -2.43 -23.08 10.91
N GLN A 432 -3.27 -22.42 10.11
CA GLN A 432 -4.56 -22.95 9.68
C GLN A 432 -4.38 -24.25 8.89
N LYS A 433 -3.46 -24.26 7.91
CA LYS A 433 -3.14 -25.49 7.16
C LYS A 433 -2.64 -26.62 8.06
N GLN A 434 -1.76 -26.33 9.03
CA GLN A 434 -1.35 -27.35 10.01
C GLN A 434 -2.53 -27.85 10.86
N GLN A 435 -3.44 -26.96 11.26
CA GLN A 435 -4.65 -27.34 11.99
C GLN A 435 -5.56 -28.26 11.14
N GLU A 436 -5.79 -27.93 9.87
CA GLU A 436 -6.56 -28.75 8.93
C GLU A 436 -5.93 -30.13 8.71
N GLU A 437 -4.60 -30.21 8.52
CA GLU A 437 -3.88 -31.48 8.41
C GLU A 437 -4.02 -32.33 9.68
N MET A 438 -4.00 -31.72 10.87
CA MET A 438 -4.19 -32.42 12.13
C MET A 438 -5.66 -32.83 12.36
N GLN A 439 -6.63 -32.03 11.94
CA GLN A 439 -8.04 -32.39 11.94
C GLN A 439 -8.34 -33.55 10.99
N GLY A 440 -7.76 -33.55 9.78
CA GLY A 440 -7.87 -34.64 8.81
C GLY A 440 -7.29 -35.95 9.35
N LYS A 441 -6.12 -35.91 9.99
CA LYS A 441 -5.53 -37.06 10.70
C LYS A 441 -6.46 -37.57 11.81
N LEU A 442 -6.96 -36.68 12.66
CA LEU A 442 -7.89 -37.04 13.74
C LEU A 442 -9.18 -37.68 13.21
N GLN A 443 -9.75 -37.16 12.12
CA GLN A 443 -10.93 -37.74 11.49
C GLN A 443 -10.63 -39.15 10.97
N SER A 444 -9.48 -39.36 10.32
CA SER A 444 -9.09 -40.70 9.84
C SER A 444 -8.90 -41.71 10.98
N GLU A 445 -8.38 -41.28 12.13
CA GLU A 445 -8.26 -42.11 13.33
C GLU A 445 -9.63 -42.43 13.96
N LEU A 446 -10.59 -41.50 13.91
CA LEU A 446 -11.97 -41.74 14.32
C LEU A 446 -12.67 -42.76 13.41
N ASP A 447 -12.52 -42.62 12.09
CA ASP A 447 -13.09 -43.56 11.11
C ASP A 447 -12.47 -44.97 11.25
N LEU A 448 -11.16 -45.06 11.50
CA LEU A 448 -10.46 -46.32 11.82
C LEU A 448 -10.96 -46.92 13.13
N LYS A 449 -11.11 -46.12 14.19
CA LYS A 449 -11.63 -46.55 15.48
C LYS A 449 -13.06 -47.09 15.37
N ASP A 450 -13.92 -46.45 14.58
CA ASP A 450 -15.31 -46.89 14.39
C ASP A 450 -15.36 -48.19 13.56
N ASN A 451 -14.51 -48.34 12.55
CA ASN A 451 -14.34 -49.60 11.81
C ASN A 451 -13.87 -50.73 12.74
N VAL A 452 -12.82 -50.52 13.54
CA VAL A 452 -12.34 -51.49 14.54
C VAL A 452 -13.43 -51.80 15.57
N SER A 453 -14.19 -50.80 16.03
CA SER A 453 -15.32 -50.99 16.96
C SER A 453 -16.42 -51.85 16.33
N GLN A 454 -16.70 -51.70 15.04
CA GLN A 454 -17.65 -52.54 14.32
C GLN A 454 -17.11 -53.98 14.12
N GLN A 455 -15.81 -54.14 13.86
CA GLN A 455 -15.17 -55.46 13.82
C GLN A 455 -15.25 -56.17 15.18
N VAL A 456 -15.00 -55.47 16.29
CA VAL A 456 -15.13 -56.01 17.66
C VAL A 456 -16.57 -56.47 17.92
N ARG A 457 -17.58 -55.67 17.57
CA ARG A 457 -19.00 -56.07 17.69
C ARG A 457 -19.32 -57.31 16.85
N ASN A 458 -18.82 -57.39 15.62
CA ASN A 458 -19.03 -58.55 14.76
C ASN A 458 -18.38 -59.82 15.35
N LEU A 459 -17.17 -59.72 15.90
CA LEU A 459 -16.48 -60.82 16.57
C LEU A 459 -17.17 -61.22 17.89
N GLN A 460 -17.70 -60.28 18.66
CA GLN A 460 -18.53 -60.58 19.83
C GLN A 460 -19.79 -61.35 19.43
N ASN A 461 -20.53 -60.92 18.41
CA ASN A 461 -21.71 -61.62 17.93
C ASN A 461 -21.38 -63.06 17.44
N GLN A 462 -20.24 -63.24 16.76
CA GLN A 462 -19.76 -64.57 16.36
C GLN A 462 -19.38 -65.45 17.56
N LEU A 463 -18.77 -64.85 18.59
CA LEU A 463 -18.41 -65.54 19.82
C LEU A 463 -19.66 -65.96 20.62
N GLU A 464 -20.65 -65.07 20.76
CA GLU A 464 -21.93 -65.35 21.44
C GLU A 464 -22.70 -66.48 20.74
N GLU A 465 -22.79 -66.45 19.41
CA GLU A 465 -23.42 -67.54 18.65
C GLU A 465 -22.61 -68.85 18.77
N SER A 466 -21.28 -68.79 18.77
CA SER A 466 -20.43 -69.96 19.01
C SER A 466 -20.61 -70.53 20.43
N GLN A 467 -20.74 -69.68 21.45
CA GLN A 467 -21.03 -70.07 22.83
C GLN A 467 -22.42 -70.68 22.95
N ARG A 468 -23.44 -70.12 22.27
CA ARG A 468 -24.79 -70.68 22.21
C ARG A 468 -24.80 -72.07 21.56
N GLN A 469 -24.10 -72.23 20.44
CA GLN A 469 -23.94 -73.53 19.79
C GLN A 469 -23.20 -74.55 20.66
N LEU A 470 -22.19 -74.11 21.41
CA LEU A 470 -21.46 -74.95 22.37
C LEU A 470 -22.36 -75.34 23.55
N GLY A 471 -23.20 -74.42 24.06
CA GLY A 471 -24.22 -74.71 25.09
C GLY A 471 -25.25 -75.73 24.63
N ASN A 472 -25.75 -75.61 23.38
CA ASN A 472 -26.65 -76.58 22.77
C ASN A 472 -25.98 -77.96 22.62
N LYS A 473 -24.72 -78.00 22.16
CA LYS A 473 -23.92 -79.24 22.05
C LYS A 473 -23.69 -79.89 23.42
N ASN A 474 -23.33 -79.11 24.45
CA ASN A 474 -23.14 -79.62 25.81
C ASN A 474 -24.45 -80.18 26.39
N SER A 475 -25.58 -79.51 26.15
CA SER A 475 -26.91 -80.01 26.56
C SER A 475 -27.23 -81.36 25.89
N ARG A 476 -26.92 -81.48 24.59
CA ARG A 476 -27.10 -82.74 23.85
C ARG A 476 -26.13 -83.84 24.28
N VAL A 477 -24.88 -83.51 24.64
CA VAL A 477 -23.93 -84.45 25.23
C VAL A 477 -24.46 -84.96 26.57
N SER A 478 -24.91 -84.07 27.46
CA SER A 478 -25.48 -84.43 28.76
C SER A 478 -26.72 -85.33 28.62
N GLU A 479 -27.60 -85.06 27.66
CA GLU A 479 -28.75 -85.93 27.33
C GLU A 479 -28.29 -87.32 26.86
N LEU A 480 -27.29 -87.39 25.97
CA LEU A 480 -26.74 -88.66 25.47
C LEU A 480 -26.00 -89.43 26.57
N GLU A 481 -25.30 -88.75 27.47
CA GLU A 481 -24.66 -89.33 28.65
C GLU A 481 -25.70 -89.90 29.63
N GLY A 482 -26.80 -89.17 29.87
CA GLY A 482 -27.94 -89.65 30.67
C GLY A 482 -28.59 -90.89 30.06
N ASN A 483 -28.90 -90.86 28.76
CA ASN A 483 -29.43 -92.01 28.02
C ASN A 483 -28.45 -93.21 28.05
N LEU A 484 -27.15 -92.97 27.97
CA LEU A 484 -26.12 -94.01 28.09
C LEU A 484 -26.02 -94.57 29.52
N SER A 485 -26.20 -93.75 30.56
CA SER A 485 -26.25 -94.21 31.95
C SER A 485 -27.48 -95.11 32.17
N GLN A 486 -28.66 -94.65 31.73
CA GLN A 486 -29.90 -95.42 31.79
C GLN A 486 -29.76 -96.77 31.07
N ALA A 487 -29.20 -96.78 29.85
CA ALA A 487 -28.95 -98.01 29.11
C ALA A 487 -27.96 -98.96 29.81
N LYS A 488 -26.95 -98.43 30.52
CA LYS A 488 -26.04 -99.24 31.34
C LYS A 488 -26.76 -99.83 32.55
N GLU A 489 -27.62 -99.06 33.23
CA GLU A 489 -28.43 -99.54 34.35
C GLU A 489 -29.44 -100.62 33.91
N ASP A 490 -30.11 -100.43 32.77
CA ASP A 490 -30.98 -101.45 32.17
C ASP A 490 -30.21 -102.72 31.79
N VAL A 491 -29.01 -102.60 31.20
CA VAL A 491 -28.15 -103.75 30.90
C VAL A 491 -27.69 -104.46 32.19
N LEU A 492 -27.32 -103.73 33.24
CA LEU A 492 -26.96 -104.31 34.53
C LEU A 492 -28.16 -105.03 35.17
N ARG A 493 -29.36 -104.42 35.14
CA ARG A 493 -30.59 -105.06 35.63
C ARG A 493 -30.89 -106.35 34.86
N LEU A 494 -30.86 -106.31 33.53
CA LEU A 494 -31.05 -107.50 32.68
C LEU A 494 -29.95 -108.55 32.88
N GLN A 495 -28.72 -108.15 33.22
CA GLN A 495 -27.65 -109.06 33.60
C GLN A 495 -27.93 -109.73 34.94
N THR A 496 -28.40 -108.99 35.96
CA THR A 496 -28.80 -109.57 37.26
C THR A 496 -30.02 -110.48 37.13
N GLU A 497 -31.04 -110.08 36.38
CA GLU A 497 -32.20 -110.92 36.05
C GLU A 497 -31.77 -112.20 35.32
N ARG A 498 -30.82 -112.09 34.38
CA ARG A 498 -30.23 -113.25 33.68
C ARG A 498 -29.45 -114.15 34.63
N THR A 499 -28.63 -113.63 35.54
CA THR A 499 -27.88 -114.46 36.49
C THR A 499 -28.80 -115.14 37.49
N ASP A 500 -29.85 -114.47 37.95
CA ASP A 500 -30.85 -115.04 38.86
C ASP A 500 -31.67 -116.14 38.16
N LEU A 501 -32.05 -115.93 36.90
CA LEU A 501 -32.72 -116.96 36.10
C LEU A 501 -31.80 -118.16 35.82
N ILE A 502 -30.53 -117.94 35.52
CA ILE A 502 -29.54 -119.02 35.39
C ILE A 502 -29.41 -119.77 36.71
N ALA A 503 -29.26 -119.07 37.84
CA ALA A 503 -29.17 -119.69 39.17
C ALA A 503 -30.42 -120.51 39.52
N LYS A 504 -31.63 -120.05 39.18
CA LYS A 504 -32.88 -120.82 39.36
C LYS A 504 -32.99 -122.05 38.46
N ILE A 505 -32.47 -121.96 37.24
CA ILE A 505 -32.39 -123.10 36.30
C ILE A 505 -31.36 -124.13 36.80
N GLU A 506 -30.19 -123.67 37.27
CA GLU A 506 -29.12 -124.53 37.80
C GLU A 506 -29.48 -125.16 39.15
N ALA A 507 -30.15 -124.41 40.04
CA ALA A 507 -30.76 -124.95 41.27
C ALA A 507 -31.91 -125.91 40.97
N GLY A 508 -32.44 -125.91 39.74
CA GLY A 508 -33.48 -126.83 39.31
C GLY A 508 -34.80 -126.68 40.07
N GLU A 509 -35.16 -125.51 40.59
CA GLU A 509 -36.31 -125.34 41.50
C GLU A 509 -37.61 -125.98 40.96
N GLY A 510 -37.85 -125.89 39.65
CA GLY A 510 -38.98 -126.52 38.96
C GLY A 510 -38.82 -128.02 38.67
N THR A 511 -37.60 -128.52 38.44
CA THR A 511 -37.36 -129.96 38.26
C THR A 511 -37.31 -130.70 39.59
N GLU A 512 -36.79 -130.07 40.65
CA GLU A 512 -36.73 -130.62 42.01
C GLU A 512 -38.11 -130.68 42.65
N THR A 513 -38.96 -129.64 42.49
CA THR A 513 -40.38 -129.73 42.90
C THR A 513 -41.15 -130.80 42.14
N ALA A 514 -40.96 -130.92 40.82
CA ALA A 514 -41.55 -132.01 40.04
C ALA A 514 -41.06 -133.41 40.49
N ILE A 515 -39.77 -133.58 40.77
CA ILE A 515 -39.18 -134.82 41.30
C ILE A 515 -39.72 -135.13 42.70
N ALA A 516 -39.88 -134.13 43.57
CA ALA A 516 -40.45 -134.30 44.90
C ALA A 516 -41.93 -134.75 44.83
N GLN A 517 -42.71 -134.17 43.92
CA GLN A 517 -44.10 -134.54 43.70
C GLN A 517 -44.22 -135.97 43.14
N ILE A 518 -43.39 -136.33 42.15
CA ILE A 518 -43.32 -137.71 41.63
C ILE A 518 -42.85 -138.71 42.70
N LYS A 519 -41.93 -138.34 43.60
CA LYS A 519 -41.54 -139.18 44.75
C LYS A 519 -42.70 -139.39 45.71
N GLN A 520 -43.45 -138.33 46.04
CA GLN A 520 -44.61 -138.42 46.92
C GLN A 520 -45.71 -139.30 46.32
N GLU A 521 -46.00 -139.16 45.02
CA GLU A 521 -46.94 -140.03 44.30
C GLU A 521 -46.46 -141.48 44.27
N LYS A 522 -45.16 -141.71 44.02
CA LYS A 522 -44.56 -143.06 44.10
C LYS A 522 -44.74 -143.67 45.49
N GLU A 523 -44.46 -142.94 46.56
CA GLU A 523 -44.63 -143.43 47.94
C GLU A 523 -46.10 -143.75 48.27
N GLN A 524 -47.04 -142.90 47.85
CA GLN A 524 -48.47 -143.17 47.99
C GLN A 524 -48.93 -144.40 47.19
N LEU A 525 -48.45 -144.55 45.95
CA LEU A 525 -48.74 -145.72 45.12
C LEU A 525 -48.12 -146.99 45.70
N GLN A 526 -46.90 -146.92 46.24
CA GLN A 526 -46.22 -148.05 46.87
C GLN A 526 -46.88 -148.46 48.19
N ALA A 527 -47.37 -147.49 48.98
CA ALA A 527 -48.19 -147.77 50.16
C ALA A 527 -49.53 -148.45 49.77
N ARG A 528 -50.22 -147.93 48.74
CA ARG A 528 -51.43 -148.58 48.18
C ARG A 528 -51.15 -149.98 47.64
N LEU A 529 -50.01 -150.19 47.00
CA LEU A 529 -49.59 -151.51 46.51
C LEU A 529 -49.42 -152.48 47.68
N SER A 530 -48.66 -152.11 48.71
CA SER A 530 -48.48 -152.96 49.90
C SER A 530 -49.78 -153.23 50.66
N GLN A 531 -50.70 -152.26 50.70
CA GLN A 531 -52.03 -152.45 51.26
C GLN A 531 -52.84 -153.46 50.44
N ALA A 532 -52.86 -153.32 49.11
CA ALA A 532 -53.54 -154.24 48.20
C ALA A 532 -52.93 -155.66 48.24
N GLU A 533 -51.61 -155.79 48.31
CA GLU A 533 -50.89 -157.05 48.51
C GLU A 533 -51.29 -157.71 49.85
N SER A 534 -51.30 -156.96 50.95
CA SER A 534 -51.73 -157.49 52.26
C SER A 534 -53.19 -157.96 52.25
N LEU A 535 -54.06 -157.22 51.55
CA LEU A 535 -55.49 -157.54 51.44
C LEU A 535 -55.69 -158.79 50.57
N ALA A 536 -55.03 -158.85 49.40
CA ALA A 536 -55.04 -160.01 48.53
C ALA A 536 -54.48 -161.26 49.23
N GLN A 537 -53.44 -161.10 50.06
CA GLN A 537 -52.88 -162.21 50.83
C GLN A 537 -53.80 -162.67 51.98
N SER A 538 -54.50 -161.76 52.65
CA SER A 538 -55.56 -162.14 53.60
C SER A 538 -56.71 -162.89 52.92
N GLN A 539 -57.16 -162.43 51.75
CA GLN A 539 -58.20 -163.10 50.96
C GLN A 539 -57.75 -164.47 50.45
N ALA A 540 -56.50 -164.60 49.98
CA ALA A 540 -55.93 -165.88 49.58
C ALA A 540 -55.90 -166.89 50.75
N ASN A 541 -55.54 -166.43 51.96
CA ASN A 541 -55.57 -167.25 53.17
C ASN A 541 -57.01 -167.66 53.57
N GLU A 542 -57.99 -166.76 53.45
CA GLU A 542 -59.41 -167.09 53.65
C GLU A 542 -59.91 -168.10 52.62
N TYR A 543 -59.58 -167.93 51.34
CA TYR A 543 -59.96 -168.88 50.29
C TYR A 543 -59.30 -170.24 50.48
N LEU A 544 -58.03 -170.30 50.89
CA LEU A 544 -57.34 -171.55 51.24
C LEU A 544 -58.07 -172.29 52.38
N LYS A 545 -58.37 -171.58 53.47
CA LYS A 545 -59.11 -172.17 54.60
C LYS A 545 -60.50 -172.65 54.19
N LYS A 546 -61.18 -171.91 53.30
CA LYS A 546 -62.49 -172.31 52.76
C LYS A 546 -62.40 -173.52 51.83
N ILE A 547 -61.29 -173.66 51.08
CA ILE A 547 -60.99 -174.85 50.28
C ILE A 547 -60.73 -176.05 51.19
N GLU A 548 -60.00 -175.91 52.30
CA GLU A 548 -59.82 -176.97 53.30
C GLU A 548 -61.16 -177.40 53.93
N GLU A 549 -62.03 -176.45 54.31
CA GLU A 549 -63.37 -176.73 54.83
C GLU A 549 -64.24 -177.47 53.78
N MET A 550 -64.19 -177.05 52.52
CA MET A 550 -64.87 -177.75 51.41
C MET A 550 -64.32 -179.15 51.16
N HIS A 551 -63.01 -179.37 51.25
CA HIS A 551 -62.42 -180.72 51.14
C HIS A 551 -62.86 -181.62 52.31
N GLN A 552 -62.91 -181.11 53.54
CA GLN A 552 -63.45 -181.88 54.68
C GLN A 552 -64.93 -182.24 54.50
N GLN A 553 -65.73 -181.35 53.91
CA GLN A 553 -67.14 -181.65 53.56
C GLN A 553 -67.22 -182.70 52.44
N ASN A 554 -66.42 -182.57 51.39
CA ASN A 554 -66.43 -183.50 50.26
C ASN A 554 -66.04 -184.92 50.70
N ASN A 555 -65.01 -185.05 51.55
CA ASN A 555 -64.60 -186.35 52.12
C ASN A 555 -65.72 -187.00 52.95
N LYS A 556 -66.53 -186.22 53.69
CA LYS A 556 -67.72 -186.76 54.39
C LYS A 556 -68.79 -187.24 53.42
N VAL A 557 -69.04 -186.49 52.34
CA VAL A 557 -70.01 -186.88 51.31
C VAL A 557 -69.57 -188.15 50.59
N GLU A 558 -68.28 -188.30 50.28
CA GLU A 558 -67.73 -189.54 49.71
C GLU A 558 -67.86 -190.74 50.66
N ASP A 559 -67.58 -190.55 51.95
CA ASP A 559 -67.69 -191.60 52.97
C ASP A 559 -69.15 -192.05 53.20
N ASP A 560 -70.11 -191.12 53.16
CA ASP A 560 -71.54 -191.44 53.22
C ASP A 560 -72.07 -192.04 51.90
N LEU A 561 -71.56 -191.62 50.75
CA LEU A 561 -71.85 -192.22 49.45
C LEU A 561 -71.35 -193.67 49.38
N ALA A 562 -70.17 -193.97 49.94
CA ALA A 562 -69.63 -195.32 50.04
C ALA A 562 -70.54 -196.23 50.89
N LYS A 563 -70.98 -195.75 52.08
CA LYS A 563 -71.95 -196.47 52.94
C LYS A 563 -73.30 -196.69 52.25
N SER A 564 -73.75 -195.73 51.45
CA SER A 564 -74.98 -195.86 50.66
C SER A 564 -74.82 -196.85 49.52
N SER A 565 -73.67 -196.84 48.84
CA SER A 565 -73.32 -197.79 47.77
C SER A 565 -73.30 -199.23 48.29
N GLU A 566 -72.66 -199.49 49.44
CA GLU A 566 -72.64 -200.83 50.04
C GLU A 566 -74.06 -201.32 50.42
N LYS A 567 -74.92 -200.41 50.92
CA LYS A 567 -76.34 -200.73 51.16
C LYS A 567 -77.07 -201.08 49.86
N VAL A 568 -76.85 -200.35 48.77
CA VAL A 568 -77.46 -200.63 47.46
C VAL A 568 -77.01 -202.00 46.95
N SER A 569 -75.72 -202.31 46.96
CA SER A 569 -75.24 -203.63 46.52
C SER A 569 -75.79 -204.79 47.35
N ARG A 570 -75.99 -204.63 48.68
CA ARG A 570 -76.69 -205.63 49.51
C ARG A 570 -78.16 -205.80 49.12
N LEU A 571 -78.86 -204.72 48.81
CA LEU A 571 -80.26 -204.77 48.35
C LEU A 571 -80.38 -205.37 46.95
N GLU A 572 -79.42 -205.13 46.06
CA GLU A 572 -79.37 -205.74 44.72
C GLU A 572 -79.10 -207.25 44.79
N ALA A 573 -78.23 -207.72 45.69
CA ALA A 573 -78.02 -209.14 45.92
C ALA A 573 -79.30 -209.84 46.41
N LEU A 574 -80.00 -209.27 47.40
CA LEU A 574 -81.29 -209.78 47.90
C LEU A 574 -82.39 -209.76 46.83
N LYS A 575 -82.42 -208.72 45.98
CA LYS A 575 -83.34 -208.61 44.85
C LYS A 575 -83.11 -209.73 43.83
N GLU A 576 -81.87 -210.04 43.49
CA GLU A 576 -81.59 -211.08 42.50
C GLU A 576 -81.82 -212.49 43.08
N GLU A 577 -81.54 -212.71 44.36
CA GLU A 577 -81.88 -213.95 45.07
C GLU A 577 -83.40 -214.19 45.12
N THR A 578 -84.19 -213.17 45.48
CA THR A 578 -85.67 -213.28 45.50
C THR A 578 -86.27 -213.42 44.09
N LYS A 579 -85.65 -212.81 43.07
CA LYS A 579 -86.03 -213.00 41.67
C LYS A 579 -85.75 -214.43 41.19
N GLN A 580 -84.61 -215.02 41.54
CA GLN A 580 -84.31 -216.42 41.22
C GLN A 580 -85.33 -217.38 41.87
N GLN A 581 -85.68 -217.16 43.14
CA GLN A 581 -86.75 -217.92 43.82
C GLN A 581 -88.12 -217.78 43.14
N LEU A 582 -88.43 -216.60 42.58
CA LEU A 582 -89.68 -216.35 41.86
C LEU A 582 -89.74 -217.07 40.50
N ASP A 583 -88.63 -217.10 39.75
CA ASP A 583 -88.59 -217.77 38.45
C ASP A 583 -88.57 -219.31 38.60
N ASP A 584 -87.93 -219.86 39.64
CA ASP A 584 -88.05 -221.28 40.02
C ASP A 584 -89.51 -221.65 40.36
N ALA A 585 -90.22 -220.78 41.09
CA ALA A 585 -91.64 -220.96 41.41
C ALA A 585 -92.53 -220.87 40.15
N ARG A 586 -92.20 -219.99 39.20
CA ARG A 586 -92.89 -219.88 37.91
C ARG A 586 -92.71 -221.12 37.05
N GLN A 587 -91.50 -221.67 36.93
CA GLN A 587 -91.28 -222.90 36.15
C GLN A 587 -92.10 -224.07 36.71
N LYS A 588 -92.20 -224.21 38.04
CA LYS A 588 -93.11 -225.20 38.67
C LYS A 588 -94.58 -224.97 38.31
N ASN A 589 -95.02 -223.71 38.24
CA ASN A 589 -96.40 -223.38 37.88
C ASN A 589 -96.70 -223.64 36.40
N GLU A 590 -95.74 -223.39 35.51
CA GLU A 590 -95.86 -223.72 34.07
C GLU A 590 -95.93 -225.24 33.86
N GLN A 591 -95.10 -226.02 34.55
CA GLN A 591 -95.15 -227.49 34.54
C GLN A 591 -96.51 -228.04 35.03
N LEU A 592 -97.07 -227.45 36.11
CA LEU A 592 -98.42 -227.77 36.58
C LEU A 592 -99.52 -227.44 35.55
N ASN A 593 -99.41 -226.29 34.87
CA ASN A 593 -100.37 -225.88 33.84
C ASN A 593 -100.33 -226.75 32.58
N VAL A 594 -99.14 -227.23 32.17
CA VAL A 594 -99.02 -228.20 31.07
C VAL A 594 -99.75 -229.51 31.42
N SER A 595 -99.57 -230.02 32.65
CA SER A 595 -100.27 -231.23 33.13
C SER A 595 -101.80 -231.05 33.25
N LEU A 596 -102.27 -229.82 33.51
CA LEU A 596 -103.70 -229.47 33.44
C LEU A 596 -104.23 -229.46 32.00
N ARG A 597 -103.42 -228.96 31.04
CA ARG A 597 -103.76 -228.91 29.61
C ARG A 597 -104.04 -230.31 29.04
N GLU A 598 -103.25 -231.30 29.43
CA GLU A 598 -103.45 -232.71 29.02
C GLU A 598 -104.75 -233.32 29.59
N LYS A 599 -105.14 -232.98 30.82
CA LYS A 599 -106.36 -233.54 31.45
C LYS A 599 -107.65 -232.98 30.87
N VAL A 600 -107.69 -231.71 30.47
CA VAL A 600 -108.89 -231.12 29.84
C VAL A 600 -109.10 -231.68 28.43
N SER A 601 -108.01 -231.98 27.69
CA SER A 601 -108.08 -232.55 26.34
C SER A 601 -108.84 -233.88 26.26
N ASN A 602 -108.92 -234.64 27.36
CA ASN A 602 -109.58 -235.95 27.39
C ASN A 602 -111.08 -235.92 27.75
N ASN A 603 -111.62 -234.78 28.22
CA ASN A 603 -112.99 -234.73 28.75
C ASN A 603 -114.04 -234.23 27.73
N CYS A 604 -113.62 -233.53 26.66
CA CYS A 604 -114.57 -232.96 25.69
C CYS A 604 -114.98 -233.95 24.57
N GLN A 605 -114.39 -235.15 24.49
CA GLN A 605 -114.77 -236.19 23.52
C GLN A 605 -115.96 -237.08 23.95
N LEU A 606 -116.53 -236.89 25.15
CA LEU A 606 -117.50 -237.82 25.75
C LEU A 606 -118.89 -237.25 26.11
N SER A 607 -119.22 -236.04 25.65
CA SER A 607 -120.57 -235.47 25.87
C SER A 607 -121.33 -235.24 24.55
N LYS A 608 -122.11 -236.26 24.16
CA LYS A 608 -123.30 -236.23 23.26
C LYS A 608 -123.00 -236.09 21.75
N MET A 609 -123.53 -236.90 20.84
CA MET A 609 -124.35 -238.14 20.90
C MET A 609 -125.57 -238.17 21.84
N ALA A 610 -126.29 -237.04 21.86
CA ALA A 610 -127.71 -236.90 22.18
C ALA A 610 -128.19 -235.66 21.42
#